data_AF-A0A522SJ13-F1
#
_entry.id   AF-A0A522SJ13-F1
#
_cell.length_a   1.000
_cell.length_b   1.000
_cell.length_c   1.000
_cell.angle_alpha   90.00
_cell.angle_beta   90.00
_cell.angle_gamma   90.00
#
_symmetry.space_group_name_H-M   'P 1'
#
loop_
_entity.id
_entity.type
_entity.pdbx_description
1 polymer ?
#
loop_
_entity_poly.entity_id
_entity_poly.type
_entity_poly.pdbx_seq_one_letter_code
_entity_poly.pdbx_strand_id
1 'polypeptide(L)'
;MKSYFKMTALICLFSAAFGNVSIAQSQNNPRKDTIITVKVSGITCSGDLPIIAKRVKQEKGIINCNAASKAAATTAFQVKYNPVEITYGQIVTAIQDAPSCDYPDERPFKVRKKK
;
A
#
# COMPACT_ATOMS: atom_id res chain seq x y z
N MET A 1 -75.06 -33.24 -1.35
CA MET A 1 -74.71 -33.39 0.08
C MET A 1 -73.72 -32.29 0.45
N LYS A 2 -73.74 -31.87 1.72
CA LYS A 2 -73.20 -30.63 2.32
C LYS A 2 -71.69 -30.35 2.09
N SER A 3 -71.41 -29.04 1.88
CA SER A 3 -70.28 -28.17 2.34
C SER A 3 -68.83 -28.67 2.15
N TYR A 4 -67.73 -27.89 2.12
CA TYR A 4 -67.25 -26.72 2.89
C TYR A 4 -66.15 -26.04 2.04
N PHE A 5 -66.18 -24.73 1.77
CA PHE A 5 -65.50 -23.69 2.55
C PHE A 5 -64.06 -24.06 2.99
N LYS A 6 -63.05 -23.51 2.31
CA LYS A 6 -61.77 -22.88 2.77
C LYS A 6 -60.91 -22.67 1.51
N MET A 7 -60.82 -21.47 0.94
CA MET A 7 -59.90 -20.39 1.35
C MET A 7 -58.47 -20.90 1.56
N THR A 8 -57.61 -20.71 0.55
CA THR A 8 -56.24 -20.21 0.69
C THR A 8 -55.69 -19.92 -0.71
N ALA A 9 -55.67 -18.65 -1.08
CA ALA A 9 -54.95 -18.12 -2.22
C ALA A 9 -53.45 -18.25 -1.95
N LEU A 10 -52.74 -19.01 -2.79
CA LEU A 10 -51.30 -19.14 -2.73
C LEU A 10 -50.69 -18.06 -3.64
N ILE A 11 -50.44 -16.91 -3.03
CA ILE A 11 -49.71 -15.78 -3.61
C ILE A 11 -48.23 -16.18 -3.63
N CYS A 12 -47.70 -16.50 -4.81
CA CYS A 12 -46.26 -16.64 -5.03
C CYS A 12 -45.63 -15.24 -5.10
N LEU A 13 -45.25 -14.73 -3.93
CA LEU A 13 -44.37 -13.57 -3.75
C LEU A 13 -42.96 -14.06 -3.33
N PHE A 14 -41.92 -13.32 -3.76
CA PHE A 14 -40.48 -13.43 -3.47
C PHE A 14 -39.70 -14.49 -4.28
N SER A 15 -38.55 -14.21 -4.91
CA SER A 15 -37.68 -13.02 -4.85
C SER A 15 -36.68 -13.05 -6.01
N ALA A 16 -36.54 -11.94 -6.72
CA ALA A 16 -35.43 -11.72 -7.65
C ALA A 16 -34.12 -11.70 -6.85
N ALA A 17 -33.21 -12.63 -7.16
CA ALA A 17 -31.86 -12.63 -6.64
C ALA A 17 -31.08 -11.49 -7.30
N PHE A 18 -31.09 -10.31 -6.68
CA PHE A 18 -30.13 -9.27 -7.00
C PHE A 18 -28.78 -9.73 -6.43
N GLY A 19 -27.90 -10.21 -7.31
CA GLY A 19 -26.51 -10.45 -6.94
C GLY A 19 -25.88 -9.13 -6.49
N ASN A 20 -25.33 -9.10 -5.28
CA ASN A 20 -24.55 -7.98 -4.79
C ASN A 20 -23.29 -7.83 -5.65
N VAL A 21 -23.32 -6.94 -6.65
CA VAL A 21 -22.10 -6.52 -7.34
C VAL A 21 -21.39 -5.50 -6.45
N SER A 22 -20.41 -5.97 -5.68
CA SER A 22 -19.47 -5.12 -4.98
C SER A 22 -18.57 -4.43 -6.01
N ILE A 23 -19.00 -3.27 -6.52
CA ILE A 23 -18.11 -2.38 -7.26
C ILE A 23 -17.15 -1.78 -6.23
N ALA A 24 -15.89 -2.21 -6.23
CA ALA A 24 -14.83 -1.52 -5.52
C ALA A 24 -14.76 -0.08 -6.03
N GLN A 25 -15.28 0.87 -5.25
CA GLN A 25 -15.14 2.28 -5.55
C GLN A 25 -13.66 2.64 -5.41
N SER A 26 -12.94 2.68 -6.53
CA SER A 26 -11.65 3.36 -6.60
C SER A 26 -11.92 4.83 -6.32
N GLN A 27 -11.72 5.24 -5.06
CA GLN A 27 -11.84 6.64 -4.63
C GLN A 27 -10.81 7.47 -5.40
N ASN A 28 -11.23 8.02 -6.53
CA ASN A 28 -10.52 9.09 -7.22
C ASN A 28 -10.82 10.41 -6.50
N ASN A 29 -10.35 10.51 -5.24
CA ASN A 29 -10.05 11.80 -4.67
C ASN A 29 -8.87 12.35 -5.50
N PRO A 30 -8.84 13.62 -5.95
CA PRO A 30 -7.65 14.22 -6.54
C PRO A 30 -6.53 14.26 -5.50
N ARG A 31 -5.93 13.09 -5.24
CA ARG A 31 -4.85 12.88 -4.31
C ARG A 31 -3.65 13.55 -4.94
N LYS A 32 -3.13 14.58 -4.28
CA LYS A 32 -1.94 15.31 -4.72
C LYS A 32 -0.71 14.43 -4.48
N ASP A 33 -0.61 13.36 -5.24
CA ASP A 33 0.46 12.39 -5.13
C ASP A 33 1.78 13.06 -5.51
N THR A 34 2.76 12.95 -4.62
CA THR A 34 4.10 13.48 -4.85
C THR A 34 5.06 12.32 -5.08
N ILE A 35 5.87 12.43 -6.13
CA ILE A 35 6.93 11.46 -6.43
C ILE A 35 8.27 12.12 -6.11
N ILE A 36 9.05 11.47 -5.26
CA ILE A 36 10.42 11.88 -4.92
C ILE A 36 11.41 10.78 -5.23
N THR A 37 12.65 11.17 -5.51
CA THR A 37 13.78 10.25 -5.66
C THR A 37 14.74 10.45 -4.49
N VAL A 38 14.91 9.40 -3.69
CA VAL A 38 15.75 9.40 -2.49
C VAL A 38 16.96 8.50 -2.73
N LYS A 39 18.18 9.04 -2.60
CA LYS A 39 19.41 8.24 -2.69
C LYS A 39 19.76 7.66 -1.33
N VAL A 40 19.85 6.33 -1.25
CA VAL A 40 20.13 5.59 -0.02
C VAL A 40 21.47 4.89 -0.18
N SER A 41 22.37 5.10 0.76
CA SER A 41 23.65 4.39 0.88
C SER A 41 23.62 3.36 1.99
N GLY A 42 24.53 2.39 1.95
CA GLY A 42 24.62 1.32 2.94
C GLY A 42 23.93 0.03 2.51
N ILE A 43 23.65 -0.12 1.21
CA ILE A 43 23.16 -1.37 0.62
C ILE A 43 24.34 -2.29 0.38
N THR A 44 24.29 -3.46 0.99
CA THR A 44 25.33 -4.51 0.91
C THR A 44 24.81 -5.77 0.24
N CYS A 45 23.50 -5.99 0.29
CA CYS A 45 22.84 -7.15 -0.26
C CYS A 45 21.73 -6.77 -1.24
N SER A 46 21.49 -7.61 -2.26
CA SER A 46 20.38 -7.42 -3.19
C SER A 46 19.00 -7.51 -2.50
N GLY A 47 18.93 -8.21 -1.37
CA GLY A 47 17.75 -8.30 -0.51
C GLY A 47 17.41 -7.02 0.26
N ASP A 48 18.34 -6.07 0.38
CA ASP A 48 18.07 -4.80 1.08
C ASP A 48 17.01 -3.97 0.36
N LEU A 49 17.02 -3.97 -0.98
CA LEU A 49 16.07 -3.20 -1.79
C LEU A 49 14.61 -3.53 -1.49
N PRO A 50 14.15 -4.81 -1.56
CA PRO A 50 12.78 -5.15 -1.22
C PRO A 50 12.47 -4.96 0.27
N ILE A 51 13.43 -5.13 1.18
CA ILE A 51 13.23 -4.91 2.63
C ILE A 51 12.95 -3.43 2.92
N ILE A 52 13.79 -2.53 2.42
CA ILE A 52 13.60 -1.08 2.54
C ILE A 52 12.27 -0.68 1.92
N ALA A 53 11.99 -1.13 0.70
CA ALA A 53 10.74 -0.81 0.01
C ALA A 53 9.51 -1.28 0.79
N LYS A 54 9.55 -2.49 1.38
CA LYS A 54 8.47 -3.03 2.21
C LYS A 54 8.28 -2.23 3.49
N ARG A 55 9.36 -1.89 4.20
CA ARG A 55 9.31 -1.08 5.42
C ARG A 55 8.69 0.29 5.17
N VAL A 56 9.07 0.96 4.08
CA VAL A 56 8.50 2.26 3.69
C VAL A 56 7.02 2.11 3.31
N LYS A 57 6.64 1.07 2.57
CA LYS A 57 5.23 0.82 2.21
C LYS A 57 4.29 0.60 3.41
N GLN A 58 4.82 0.26 4.59
CA GLN A 58 4.03 0.13 5.82
C GLN A 58 3.65 1.48 6.43
N GLU A 59 4.29 2.57 6.03
CA GLU A 59 3.96 3.91 6.52
C GLU A 59 2.65 4.42 5.91
N LYS A 60 1.78 4.95 6.77
CA LYS A 60 0.52 5.54 6.34
C LYS A 60 0.79 6.75 5.45
N GLY A 61 0.20 6.76 4.25
CA GLY A 61 0.39 7.82 3.27
C GLY A 61 1.38 7.47 2.15
N ILE A 62 2.11 6.36 2.24
CA ILE A 62 2.88 5.83 1.11
C ILE A 62 1.93 5.14 0.12
N ILE A 63 2.13 5.44 -1.16
CA ILE A 63 1.36 4.88 -2.29
C ILE A 63 2.18 3.79 -2.95
N ASN A 64 3.46 4.09 -3.20
CA ASN A 64 4.40 3.13 -3.75
C ASN A 64 5.84 3.51 -3.38
N CYS A 65 6.70 2.50 -3.29
CA CYS A 65 8.13 2.67 -3.07
C CYS A 65 8.87 1.58 -3.84
N ASN A 66 9.68 1.95 -4.82
CA ASN A 66 10.43 1.01 -5.64
C ASN A 66 11.86 1.51 -5.82
N ALA A 67 12.81 0.58 -5.90
CA ALA A 67 14.18 0.91 -6.29
C ALA A 67 14.21 1.37 -7.76
N ALA A 68 14.84 2.51 -8.04
CA ALA A 68 15.00 3.04 -9.38
C ALA A 68 16.18 2.40 -10.13
N SER A 69 16.98 1.57 -9.46
CA SER A 69 18.17 0.92 -10.04
C SER A 69 18.45 -0.41 -9.35
N LYS A 70 19.37 -1.19 -9.91
CA LYS A 70 19.86 -2.43 -9.30
C LYS A 70 20.61 -2.15 -7.98
N ALA A 71 20.81 -3.21 -7.21
CA ALA A 71 21.52 -3.14 -5.94
C ALA A 71 22.96 -2.66 -6.17
N ALA A 72 23.32 -1.57 -5.51
CA ALA A 72 24.65 -0.98 -5.51
C ALA A 72 24.87 -0.32 -4.15
N ALA A 73 26.13 -0.03 -3.79
CA ALA A 73 26.46 0.61 -2.51
C ALA A 73 25.66 1.90 -2.21
N THR A 74 25.18 2.57 -3.27
CA THR A 74 24.18 3.62 -3.18
C THR A 74 23.13 3.42 -4.27
N THR A 75 21.86 3.27 -3.89
CA THR A 75 20.73 3.10 -4.82
C THR A 75 19.70 4.19 -4.61
N ALA A 76 19.09 4.64 -5.71
CA ALA A 76 17.98 5.58 -5.66
C ALA A 76 16.64 4.83 -5.51
N PHE A 77 15.76 5.32 -4.64
CA PHE A 77 14.39 4.85 -4.47
C PHE A 77 13.43 5.91 -4.96
N GLN A 78 12.47 5.50 -5.78
CA GLN A 78 11.35 6.34 -6.18
C GLN A 78 10.19 6.07 -5.22
N VAL A 79 9.81 7.10 -4.47
CA VAL A 79 8.75 7.03 -3.47
C VAL A 79 7.60 7.92 -3.93
N LYS A 80 6.44 7.31 -4.12
CA LYS A 80 5.16 7.98 -4.38
C LYS A 80 4.38 8.04 -3.08
N TYR A 81 4.05 9.23 -2.59
CA TYR A 81 3.41 9.44 -1.30
C TYR A 81 2.39 10.58 -1.34
N ASN A 82 1.53 10.62 -0.33
CA ASN A 82 0.59 11.71 -0.08
C ASN A 82 1.20 12.70 0.93
N PRO A 83 1.54 13.93 0.50
CA PRO A 83 2.19 14.91 1.37
C PRO A 83 1.29 15.43 2.51
N VAL A 84 -0.02 15.15 2.46
CA VAL A 84 -0.96 15.46 3.56
C VAL A 84 -0.86 14.44 4.69
N GLU A 85 -0.49 13.19 4.38
CA GLU A 85 -0.45 12.09 5.36
C GLU A 85 0.96 11.80 5.88
N ILE A 86 1.99 12.07 5.07
CA ILE A 86 3.38 11.79 5.44
C ILE A 86 4.34 12.86 4.91
N THR A 87 5.34 13.18 5.73
CA THR A 87 6.39 14.15 5.40
C THR A 87 7.64 13.47 4.86
N TYR A 88 8.47 14.21 4.13
CA TYR A 88 9.77 13.73 3.67
C TYR A 88 10.65 13.20 4.83
N GLY A 89 10.62 13.87 5.98
CA GLY A 89 11.39 13.44 7.17
C GLY A 89 10.99 12.04 7.65
N GLN A 90 9.68 11.75 7.70
CA GLN A 90 9.18 10.43 8.08
C GLN A 90 9.56 9.35 7.06
N ILE A 91 9.54 9.67 5.77
CA ILE A 91 10.00 8.74 4.72
C ILE A 91 11.49 8.42 4.91
N VAL A 92 12.29 9.44 5.20
CA VAL A 92 13.73 9.29 5.47
C VAL A 92 14.00 8.47 6.73
N THR A 93 13.21 8.66 7.78
CA THR A 93 13.28 7.83 9.00
C THR A 93 12.90 6.39 8.70
N ALA A 94 11.79 6.15 8.00
CA ALA A 94 11.34 4.80 7.66
C ALA A 94 12.36 4.02 6.80
N ILE A 95 13.09 4.71 5.92
CA ILE A 95 14.20 4.13 5.15
C ILE A 95 15.37 3.75 6.07
N GLN A 96 15.75 4.62 7.00
CA GLN A 96 16.87 4.37 7.91
C GLN A 96 16.53 3.31 8.97
N ASP A 97 15.27 3.20 9.36
CA ASP A 97 14.75 2.20 10.29
C ASP A 97 14.57 0.81 9.66
N ALA A 98 14.81 0.67 8.35
CA ALA A 98 14.75 -0.62 7.70
C ALA A 98 15.91 -1.52 8.15
N PRO A 99 15.64 -2.81 8.49
CA PRO A 99 16.69 -3.75 8.84
C PRO A 99 17.55 -4.11 7.62
N SER A 100 18.83 -4.39 7.85
CA SER A 100 19.69 -4.96 6.79
C SER A 100 19.30 -6.42 6.52
N CYS A 101 19.48 -6.84 5.26
CA CYS A 101 19.31 -8.24 4.86
C CYS A 101 20.34 -9.17 5.52
N ASP A 102 21.59 -8.70 5.67
CA ASP A 102 22.67 -9.52 6.23
C ASP A 102 22.65 -9.48 7.76
N TYR A 103 22.28 -8.33 8.33
CA TYR A 103 22.26 -8.07 9.77
C TYR A 103 20.92 -7.42 10.17
N PRO A 104 19.89 -8.22 10.51
CA PRO A 104 18.53 -7.71 10.75
C PRO A 104 18.42 -6.78 11.97
N ASP A 105 19.38 -6.82 12.88
CA ASP A 105 19.45 -5.95 14.05
C ASP A 105 20.13 -4.61 13.75
N GLU A 106 20.79 -4.50 12.59
CA GLU A 106 21.49 -3.28 12.18
C GLU A 106 20.61 -2.40 11.30
N ARG A 107 20.93 -1.10 11.32
CA ARG A 107 20.29 -0.05 10.53
C ARG A 107 21.36 0.75 9.76
N PRO A 108 22.03 0.12 8.77
CA PRO A 108 23.19 0.73 8.11
C PRO A 108 22.80 1.80 7.09
N PHE A 109 21.51 1.90 6.74
CA PHE A 109 21.05 2.74 5.65
C PHE A 109 21.11 4.23 6.02
N LYS A 110 21.56 5.05 5.07
CA LYS A 110 21.63 6.51 5.22
C LYS A 110 21.13 7.19 3.97
N VAL A 111 20.24 8.16 4.13
CA VAL A 111 19.76 8.99 3.02
C VAL A 111 20.79 10.08 2.73
N ARG A 112 21.27 10.14 1.50
CA ARG A 112 22.14 11.24 1.06
C ARG A 112 21.30 12.47 0.78
N LYS A 113 21.62 13.58 1.44
CA LYS A 113 21.02 14.89 1.13
C LYS A 113 21.31 15.23 -0.34
N LYS A 114 20.31 15.72 -1.08
CA LYS A 114 20.59 16.39 -2.35
C LYS A 114 21.42 17.64 -2.02
N LYS A 115 22.61 17.71 -2.62
CA LYS A 115 23.48 18.89 -2.57
C LYS A 115 22.93 19.93 -3.53
#